data_AF-A0A958K6P6-F1
#
_entry.id   AF-A0A958K6P6-F1
#
_cell.length_a   1.000
_cell.length_b   1.000
_cell.length_c   1.000
_cell.angle_alpha   90.00
_cell.angle_beta   90.00
_cell.angle_gamma   90.00
#
_symmetry.space_group_name_H-M   'P 1'
#
loop_
_entity.id
_entity.type
_entity.pdbx_description
1 polymer ?
#
loop_
_entity_poly.entity_id
_entity_poly.type
_entity_poly.pdbx_seq_one_letter_code
_entity_poly.pdbx_strand_id
1 'polypeptide(L)'
;RYAPFQMSCFTDNEAGKDYHWCQECTVCTKMYLLCVGGGVDPKEIGLTKQLLSNEYRELYPLFGADSKFSYLRTSMARDEQLFSFYCATKLGCKEGLVLEFANSALYEEAESRFDELYKQFCSFYDPLSVPPKLLPRLKHIFNEELTSFNF
;
A
#
# COMPACT_ATOMS: atom_id res chain seq x y z
N ARG A 1 -15.15 -7.65 -7.38
CA ARG A 1 -14.25 -8.17 -8.45
C ARG A 1 -13.49 -6.97 -9.01
N TYR A 2 -12.45 -6.55 -8.30
CA TYR A 2 -11.78 -5.28 -8.55
C TYR A 2 -10.84 -5.40 -9.77
N ALA A 3 -10.94 -4.42 -10.67
CA ALA A 3 -10.01 -4.04 -11.73
C ALA A 3 -9.26 -5.16 -12.53
N PRO A 4 -9.90 -5.79 -13.54
CA PRO A 4 -9.25 -6.80 -14.41
C PRO A 4 -8.12 -6.27 -15.31
N PHE A 5 -7.92 -4.94 -15.34
CA PHE A 5 -6.91 -4.27 -16.15
C PHE A 5 -5.89 -3.49 -15.31
N GLN A 6 -5.93 -3.63 -13.99
CA GLN A 6 -4.97 -2.96 -13.12
C GLN A 6 -3.64 -3.72 -13.14
N MET A 7 -2.61 -3.07 -13.65
CA MET A 7 -1.24 -3.53 -13.58
C MET A 7 -0.39 -2.36 -13.11
N SER A 8 0.36 -2.55 -12.03
CA SER A 8 1.34 -1.54 -11.57
C SER A 8 2.78 -2.03 -11.71
N CYS A 9 3.00 -3.35 -11.74
CA CYS A 9 4.30 -3.93 -12.04
C CYS A 9 4.41 -4.32 -13.52
N PHE A 10 5.64 -4.36 -14.03
CA PHE A 10 5.92 -4.99 -15.32
C PHE A 10 6.02 -6.50 -15.13
N THR A 11 5.19 -7.23 -15.86
CA THR A 11 5.11 -8.70 -15.82
C THR A 11 5.94 -9.36 -16.93
N ASP A 12 6.89 -8.61 -17.50
CA ASP A 12 7.82 -9.04 -18.56
C ASP A 12 8.91 -9.99 -18.01
N ASN A 13 8.53 -10.93 -17.15
CA ASN A 13 9.39 -11.93 -16.54
C ASN A 13 8.65 -13.26 -16.35
N GLU A 14 9.39 -14.33 -16.03
CA GLU A 14 8.79 -15.67 -15.90
C GLU A 14 7.72 -15.76 -14.81
N ALA A 15 7.85 -15.00 -13.72
CA ALA A 15 6.89 -15.02 -12.63
C ALA A 15 5.56 -14.32 -12.98
N GLY A 16 5.60 -13.34 -13.89
CA GLY A 16 4.44 -12.58 -14.34
C GLY A 16 3.83 -13.04 -15.68
N LYS A 17 4.44 -13.98 -16.39
CA LYS A 17 4.03 -14.32 -17.77
C LYS A 17 2.56 -14.74 -17.94
N ASP A 18 2.01 -15.38 -16.91
CA ASP A 18 0.63 -15.92 -16.92
C ASP A 18 -0.32 -15.08 -16.03
N TYR A 19 0.13 -13.92 -15.52
CA TYR A 19 -0.62 -13.17 -14.52
C TYR A 19 -0.40 -11.65 -14.56
N HIS A 20 -1.33 -10.87 -14.00
CA HIS A 20 -1.24 -9.40 -13.97
C HIS A 20 -0.25 -8.85 -12.93
N TRP A 21 0.21 -9.71 -12.02
CA TRP A 21 1.15 -9.39 -10.95
C TRP A 21 2.27 -10.42 -10.93
N CYS A 22 3.54 -9.98 -11.00
CA CYS A 22 4.68 -10.91 -10.89
C CYS A 22 4.89 -11.42 -9.45
N GLN A 23 4.39 -10.67 -8.45
CA GLN A 23 4.44 -11.03 -7.03
C GLN A 23 5.86 -11.33 -6.52
N GLU A 24 6.86 -10.62 -7.05
CA GLU A 24 8.28 -10.77 -6.70
C GLU A 24 9.07 -9.45 -6.80
N CYS A 25 8.36 -8.32 -6.89
CA CYS A 25 8.99 -7.00 -7.01
C CYS A 25 8.47 -6.02 -5.96
N THR A 26 9.24 -4.95 -5.76
CA THR A 26 8.96 -3.87 -4.80
C THR A 26 7.62 -3.16 -5.06
N VAL A 27 7.10 -3.19 -6.29
CA VAL A 27 5.77 -2.66 -6.60
C VAL A 27 4.66 -3.60 -6.11
N CYS A 28 4.81 -4.92 -6.31
CA CYS A 28 3.82 -5.89 -5.86
C CYS A 28 3.73 -5.92 -4.33
N THR A 29 4.87 -5.87 -3.63
CA THR A 29 4.92 -5.83 -2.17
C THR A 29 4.28 -4.56 -1.60
N LYS A 30 4.50 -3.41 -2.26
CA LYS A 30 3.82 -2.16 -1.92
C LYS A 30 2.30 -2.26 -2.12
N MET A 31 1.85 -2.72 -3.29
CA MET A 31 0.40 -2.87 -3.55
C MET A 31 -0.26 -3.83 -2.57
N TYR A 32 0.41 -4.93 -2.23
CA TYR A 32 -0.06 -5.86 -1.21
C TYR A 32 -0.22 -5.18 0.15
N LEU A 33 0.81 -4.45 0.58
CA LEU A 33 0.78 -3.71 1.85
C LEU A 33 -0.33 -2.65 1.89
N LEU A 34 -0.56 -1.93 0.79
CA LEU A 34 -1.67 -0.97 0.68
C LEU A 34 -3.02 -1.65 0.82
N CYS A 35 -3.22 -2.82 0.22
CA CYS A 35 -4.45 -3.59 0.40
C CYS A 35 -4.63 -4.00 1.87
N VAL A 36 -3.62 -4.62 2.48
CA VAL A 36 -3.70 -5.07 3.87
C VAL A 36 -3.92 -3.89 4.83
N GLY A 37 -3.17 -2.79 4.67
CA GLY A 37 -3.35 -1.58 5.47
C GLY A 37 -4.68 -0.86 5.21
N GLY A 38 -5.27 -1.08 4.04
CA GLY A 38 -6.59 -0.61 3.64
C GLY A 38 -7.75 -1.51 4.11
N GLY A 39 -7.47 -2.65 4.75
CA GLY A 39 -8.50 -3.64 5.10
C GLY A 39 -9.05 -4.45 3.92
N VAL A 40 -8.36 -4.46 2.78
CA VAL A 40 -8.73 -5.19 1.56
C VAL A 40 -7.91 -6.48 1.49
N ASP A 41 -8.58 -7.62 1.24
CA ASP A 41 -7.88 -8.88 0.95
C ASP A 41 -7.12 -8.77 -0.39
N PRO A 42 -5.78 -8.86 -0.40
CA PRO A 42 -4.98 -8.77 -1.63
C PRO A 42 -5.36 -9.81 -2.70
N LYS A 43 -5.96 -10.94 -2.31
CA LYS A 43 -6.43 -11.96 -3.25
C LYS A 43 -7.56 -11.46 -4.15
N GLU A 44 -8.35 -10.48 -3.70
CA GLU A 44 -9.44 -9.91 -4.50
C GLU A 44 -8.95 -9.11 -5.72
N ILE A 45 -7.70 -8.67 -5.69
CA ILE A 45 -7.01 -8.01 -6.82
C ILE A 45 -6.00 -8.92 -7.51
N GLY A 46 -5.90 -10.18 -7.10
CA GLY A 46 -5.05 -11.20 -7.71
C GLY A 46 -3.68 -11.40 -7.04
N LEU A 47 -3.36 -10.73 -5.95
CA LEU A 47 -2.12 -11.00 -5.22
C LEU A 47 -2.32 -12.23 -4.31
N THR A 48 -1.86 -13.39 -4.78
CA THR A 48 -2.10 -14.70 -4.16
C THR A 48 -1.00 -15.14 -3.19
N LYS A 49 0.22 -14.60 -3.32
CA LYS A 49 1.37 -14.90 -2.45
C LYS A 49 1.31 -14.07 -1.17
N GLN A 50 1.96 -14.58 -0.12
CA GLN A 50 2.04 -13.94 1.19
C GLN A 50 3.19 -12.93 1.24
N LEU A 51 2.96 -11.71 0.75
CA LEU A 51 4.04 -10.75 0.51
C LEU A 51 4.53 -10.00 1.75
N LEU A 52 3.87 -10.07 2.93
CA LEU A 52 4.42 -9.52 4.19
C LEU A 52 5.15 -10.58 5.03
N SER A 53 5.57 -11.69 4.42
CA SER A 53 6.47 -12.65 5.05
C SER A 53 7.93 -12.19 4.96
N ASN A 54 8.78 -12.68 5.87
CA ASN A 54 10.19 -12.27 5.95
C ASN A 54 10.99 -12.59 4.68
N GLU A 55 10.54 -13.52 3.84
CA GLU A 55 11.20 -13.85 2.56
C GLU A 55 11.20 -12.66 1.58
N TYR A 56 10.23 -11.75 1.70
CA TYR A 56 10.12 -10.56 0.85
C TYR A 56 10.66 -9.29 1.51
N ARG A 57 11.33 -9.39 2.67
CA ARG A 57 11.85 -8.23 3.40
C ARG A 57 12.69 -7.31 2.51
N GLU A 58 13.52 -7.89 1.66
CA GLU A 58 14.40 -7.18 0.71
C GLU A 58 13.64 -6.50 -0.45
N LEU A 59 12.31 -6.57 -0.47
CA LEU A 59 11.46 -5.86 -1.42
C LEU A 59 10.70 -4.69 -0.78
N TYR A 60 10.97 -4.37 0.50
CA TYR A 60 10.36 -3.25 1.20
C TYR A 60 11.40 -2.16 1.49
N PRO A 61 11.39 -1.05 0.72
CA PRO A 61 12.33 0.06 0.95
C PRO A 61 12.32 0.60 2.38
N LEU A 62 11.19 0.49 3.09
CA LEU A 62 11.10 0.87 4.51
C LEU A 62 12.12 0.13 5.39
N PHE A 63 12.45 -1.11 5.03
CA PHE A 63 13.44 -1.95 5.73
C PHE A 63 14.85 -1.90 5.13
N GLY A 64 15.13 -0.90 4.29
CA GLY A 64 16.44 -0.68 3.68
C GLY A 64 16.66 -1.37 2.33
N ALA A 65 15.62 -1.92 1.72
CA ALA A 65 15.71 -2.46 0.36
C ALA A 65 16.02 -1.37 -0.67
N ASP A 66 16.93 -1.67 -1.61
CA ASP A 66 17.09 -0.83 -2.80
C ASP A 66 16.03 -1.20 -3.85
N SER A 67 15.51 -0.19 -4.53
CA SER A 67 14.50 -0.38 -5.57
C SER A 67 14.99 0.21 -6.88
N LYS A 68 14.84 -0.54 -7.96
CA LYS A 68 15.12 -0.07 -9.33
C LYS A 68 14.16 1.06 -9.75
N PHE A 69 13.00 1.18 -9.11
CA PHE A 69 12.01 2.21 -9.41
C PHE A 69 12.29 3.50 -8.61
N SER A 70 12.50 4.61 -9.33
CA SER A 70 12.87 5.91 -8.73
C SER A 70 11.87 6.43 -7.70
N TYR A 71 10.57 6.29 -7.96
CA TYR A 71 9.52 6.69 -7.03
C TYR A 71 9.66 5.97 -5.68
N LEU A 72 9.99 4.68 -5.69
CA LEU A 72 10.10 3.87 -4.48
C LEU A 72 11.32 4.23 -3.61
N ARG A 73 12.21 5.11 -4.10
CA ARG A 73 13.33 5.69 -3.35
C ARG A 73 13.02 7.07 -2.75
N THR A 74 11.80 7.58 -2.92
CA THR A 74 11.39 8.89 -2.41
C THR A 74 10.99 8.81 -0.94
N SER A 75 11.08 9.94 -0.22
CA SER A 75 10.52 10.07 1.14
C SER A 75 9.02 9.78 1.16
N MET A 76 8.30 10.22 0.12
CA MET A 76 6.86 9.95 -0.06
C MET A 76 6.55 8.44 -0.04
N ALA A 77 7.29 7.65 -0.82
CA ALA A 77 7.08 6.20 -0.88
C ALA A 77 7.50 5.47 0.41
N ARG A 78 8.45 6.04 1.17
CA ARG A 78 8.78 5.55 2.51
C ARG A 78 7.63 5.80 3.48
N ASP A 79 7.11 7.03 3.50
CA ASP A 79 6.03 7.42 4.40
C ASP A 79 4.73 6.68 4.07
N GLU A 80 4.47 6.38 2.79
CA GLU A 80 3.35 5.54 2.36
C GLU A 80 3.45 4.13 2.97
N GLN A 81 4.64 3.51 2.94
CA GLN A 81 4.87 2.21 3.58
C GLN A 81 4.78 2.29 5.11
N LEU A 82 5.38 3.33 5.72
CA LEU A 82 5.34 3.58 7.16
C LEU A 82 3.89 3.62 7.67
N PHE A 83 3.06 4.43 7.02
CA PHE A 83 1.65 4.58 7.35
C PHE A 83 0.88 3.27 7.12
N SER A 84 1.14 2.58 6.01
CA SER A 84 0.41 1.35 5.67
C SER A 84 0.73 0.18 6.60
N PHE A 85 1.99 0.03 7.03
CA PHE A 85 2.36 -0.95 8.05
C PHE A 85 1.72 -0.64 9.41
N TYR A 86 1.63 0.63 9.78
CA TYR A 86 0.91 1.05 10.98
C TYR A 86 -0.57 0.67 10.90
N CYS A 87 -1.24 0.98 9.79
CA CYS A 87 -2.64 0.60 9.57
C CYS A 87 -2.84 -0.91 9.62
N ALA A 88 -1.98 -1.69 8.94
CA ALA A 88 -2.01 -3.15 8.96
C ALA A 88 -1.86 -3.72 10.38
N THR A 89 -1.00 -3.10 11.20
CA THR A 89 -0.83 -3.46 12.61
C THR A 89 -2.11 -3.21 13.42
N LYS A 90 -2.74 -2.04 13.23
CA LYS A 90 -3.98 -1.69 13.94
C LYS A 90 -5.17 -2.56 13.52
N LEU A 91 -5.22 -2.96 12.25
CA LEU A 91 -6.18 -3.94 11.72
C LEU A 91 -5.90 -5.39 12.18
N GLY A 92 -4.88 -5.61 13.01
CA GLY A 92 -4.61 -6.88 13.65
C GLY A 92 -3.89 -7.90 12.75
N CYS A 93 -3.29 -7.47 11.63
CA CYS A 93 -2.48 -8.34 10.79
C CYS A 93 -1.32 -8.95 11.59
N LYS A 94 -1.11 -10.27 11.46
CA LYS A 94 -0.10 -11.06 12.20
C LYS A 94 1.00 -11.64 11.30
N GLU A 95 1.21 -11.02 10.14
CA GLU A 95 2.28 -11.43 9.22
C GLU A 95 3.67 -11.03 9.73
N GLY A 96 4.69 -11.77 9.30
CA GLY A 96 6.06 -11.65 9.83
C GLY A 96 6.61 -10.23 9.83
N LEU A 97 6.51 -9.51 8.71
CA LEU A 97 7.01 -8.14 8.58
C LEU A 97 6.14 -7.12 9.32
N VAL A 98 4.84 -7.38 9.50
CA VAL A 98 3.96 -6.53 10.31
C VAL A 98 4.31 -6.68 11.80
N LEU A 99 4.58 -7.91 12.24
CA LEU A 99 5.04 -8.16 13.60
C LEU A 99 6.43 -7.56 13.83
N GLU A 100 7.36 -7.67 12.87
CA GLU A 100 8.67 -6.99 12.94
C GLU A 100 8.48 -5.47 13.07
N PHE A 101 7.66 -4.88 12.20
CA PHE A 101 7.34 -3.45 12.24
C PHE A 101 6.80 -3.02 13.60
N ALA A 102 5.80 -3.72 14.13
CA ALA A 102 5.13 -3.40 15.40
C ALA A 102 6.07 -3.42 16.62
N ASN A 103 7.21 -4.11 16.53
CA ASN A 103 8.23 -4.19 17.58
C ASN A 103 9.47 -3.31 17.27
N SER A 104 9.36 -2.36 16.35
CA SER A 104 10.48 -1.53 15.90
C SER A 104 10.25 -0.04 16.16
N ALA A 105 11.32 0.76 16.11
CA ALA A 105 11.25 2.21 16.17
C ALA A 105 10.42 2.83 15.02
N LEU A 106 10.20 2.10 13.92
CA LEU A 106 9.34 2.56 12.82
C LEU A 106 7.87 2.63 13.25
N TYR A 107 7.42 1.74 14.15
CA TYR A 107 6.08 1.82 14.71
C TYR A 107 5.92 3.08 15.56
N GLU A 108 6.89 3.37 16.42
CA GLU A 108 6.91 4.59 17.25
C GLU A 108 6.94 5.86 16.39
N GLU A 109 7.71 5.84 15.29
CA GLU A 109 7.73 6.93 14.32
C GLU A 109 6.35 7.13 13.70
N ALA A 110 5.73 6.07 13.19
CA ALA A 110 4.41 6.13 12.56
C ALA A 110 3.33 6.63 13.52
N GLU A 111 3.38 6.18 14.78
CA GLU A 111 2.44 6.62 15.82
C GLU A 111 2.62 8.11 16.15
N SER A 112 3.86 8.57 16.31
CA SER A 112 4.14 9.99 16.59
C SER A 112 3.79 10.93 15.44
N ARG A 113 3.82 10.42 14.20
CA ARG A 113 3.47 11.14 12.97
C ARG A 113 2.06 10.83 12.45
N PHE A 114 1.22 10.16 13.24
CA PHE A 114 -0.07 9.65 12.75
C PHE A 114 -0.94 10.73 12.11
N ASP A 115 -1.15 11.87 12.78
CA ASP A 115 -2.01 12.95 12.26
C ASP A 115 -1.48 13.53 10.94
N GLU A 116 -0.16 13.64 10.80
CA GLU A 116 0.52 14.09 9.58
C GLU A 116 0.29 13.09 8.44
N LEU A 117 0.58 11.81 8.68
CA LEU A 117 0.48 10.74 7.68
C LEU A 117 -0.97 10.50 7.26
N TYR A 118 -1.89 10.49 8.23
CA TYR A 118 -3.33 10.36 7.97
C TYR A 118 -3.80 11.54 7.10
N LYS A 119 -3.45 12.77 7.45
CA LYS A 119 -3.79 13.92 6.60
C LYS A 119 -3.19 13.81 5.21
N GLN A 120 -1.97 13.32 5.08
CA GLN A 120 -1.27 13.19 3.80
C GLN A 120 -1.89 12.14 2.87
N PHE A 121 -2.29 10.98 3.39
CA PHE A 121 -2.73 9.85 2.58
C PHE A 121 -4.25 9.64 2.57
N CYS A 122 -4.95 10.17 3.56
CA CYS A 122 -6.40 10.06 3.73
C CYS A 122 -7.12 11.40 3.53
N SER A 123 -6.58 12.29 2.67
CA SER A 123 -7.24 13.54 2.26
C SER A 123 -7.60 13.52 0.78
N PHE A 124 -8.72 14.14 0.44
CA PHE A 124 -9.09 14.40 -0.95
C PHE A 124 -8.37 15.66 -1.44
N TYR A 125 -7.47 15.49 -2.41
CA TYR A 125 -6.81 16.60 -3.10
C TYR A 125 -7.52 16.88 -4.42
N ASP A 126 -7.83 18.16 -4.69
CA ASP A 126 -8.55 18.54 -5.89
C ASP A 126 -7.78 18.12 -7.16
N PRO A 127 -8.32 17.17 -7.95
CA PRO A 127 -7.59 16.60 -9.07
C PRO A 127 -7.64 17.54 -10.29
N LEU A 128 -6.51 17.69 -10.97
CA LEU A 128 -6.41 18.49 -12.20
C LEU A 128 -7.09 17.84 -13.40
N SER A 129 -7.22 16.51 -13.40
CA SER A 129 -7.64 15.71 -14.56
C SER A 129 -9.09 15.24 -14.54
N VAL A 130 -9.82 15.47 -13.44
CA VAL A 130 -11.22 15.02 -13.32
C VAL A 130 -12.15 16.09 -13.88
N PRO A 131 -13.05 15.75 -14.83
CA PRO A 131 -14.06 16.70 -15.31
C PRO A 131 -14.90 17.27 -14.16
N PRO A 132 -15.19 18.59 -14.12
CA PRO A 132 -15.92 19.22 -13.02
C PRO A 132 -17.28 18.57 -12.71
N LYS A 133 -17.94 18.01 -13.73
CA LYS A 133 -19.23 17.30 -13.57
C LYS A 133 -19.12 16.00 -12.77
N LEU A 134 -17.95 15.35 -12.75
CA LEU A 134 -17.71 14.10 -12.03
C LEU A 134 -17.16 14.34 -10.61
N LEU A 135 -16.61 15.53 -10.36
CA LEU A 135 -15.94 15.84 -9.10
C LEU A 135 -16.83 15.67 -7.85
N PRO A 136 -18.11 16.12 -7.82
CA PRO A 136 -18.96 15.92 -6.65
C PRO A 136 -19.20 14.44 -6.34
N ARG A 137 -19.42 13.62 -7.37
CA ARG A 137 -19.65 12.18 -7.21
C ARG A 137 -18.38 11.47 -6.71
N LEU A 138 -17.22 11.82 -7.26
CA LEU A 138 -15.95 11.25 -6.83
C LEU A 138 -15.65 11.61 -5.37
N LYS A 139 -15.83 12.89 -4.99
CA LYS A 139 -15.63 13.37 -3.62
C LYS A 139 -16.57 12.67 -2.64
N HIS A 140 -17.82 12.43 -3.05
CA HIS A 140 -18.78 11.69 -2.24
C HIS A 140 -18.30 10.26 -1.98
N ILE A 141 -17.97 9.49 -3.01
CA ILE A 141 -17.45 8.11 -2.88
C ILE A 141 -16.20 8.10 -1.98
N PHE A 142 -15.25 9.00 -2.22
CA PHE A 142 -14.02 9.06 -1.43
C PHE A 142 -14.28 9.34 0.05
N ASN A 143 -15.19 10.26 0.37
CA ASN A 143 -15.54 10.57 1.75
C ASN A 143 -16.31 9.43 2.43
N GLU A 144 -17.12 8.65 1.69
CA GLU A 144 -17.77 7.45 2.21
C GLU A 144 -16.72 6.41 2.62
N GLU A 145 -15.76 6.11 1.73
CA GLU A 145 -14.67 5.18 2.01
C GLU A 145 -13.82 5.66 3.21
N LEU A 146 -13.45 6.95 3.25
CA LEU A 146 -12.71 7.51 4.40
C LEU A 146 -13.47 7.43 5.73
N THR A 147 -14.79 7.60 5.72
CA THR A 147 -15.59 7.50 6.95
C THR A 147 -15.66 6.06 7.43
N SER A 148 -15.64 5.09 6.51
CA SER A 148 -15.58 3.67 6.83
C SER A 148 -14.19 3.22 7.29
N PHE A 149 -13.15 3.99 6.94
CA PHE A 149 -11.76 3.72 7.30
C PHE A 149 -11.50 4.03 8.78
N ASN A 150 -11.75 3.03 9.62
CA ASN A 150 -11.50 3.08 11.07
C ASN A 150 -10.57 1.93 11.47
N PHE A 151 -9.80 2.15 12.55
CA PHE A 151 -8.94 1.14 13.18
C PHE A 151 -9.46 0.79 14.58
#